data_AF-A0A9W4TIE1-F1
#
_entry.id   AF-A0A9W4TIE1-F1
#
_cell.length_a   1.000
_cell.length_b   1.000
_cell.length_c   1.000
_cell.angle_alpha   90.00
_cell.angle_beta   90.00
_cell.angle_gamma   90.00
#
_symmetry.space_group_name_H-M   'P 1'
#
loop_
_entity.id
_entity.type
_entity.pdbx_description
1 polymer ?
#
loop_
_entity_poly.entity_id
_entity_poly.type
_entity_poly.pdbx_seq_one_letter_code
_entity_poly.pdbx_strand_id
1 'polypeptide(L)'
;MKKITLALLLLSSFTFLFAQAPQKMSYQSVVRKTDGTLVAGTLISIKTSILLGSTSGTASYVETQTTTTNSNGLATIEIGGGTPTKGTFSGINWGAGSHFIKTEIDPTGGTNYTISGTSQLLSVPYALYAGSTENKGKATIFIGGDITDAQAAAQIQAEFGPHTEKIYVTRTTNLTTLDLSMVKSIFYLNISFNSKLVTVKFDNLSVVQDEFDIKYNEKLSSIVFPVLEAILGDDQAIIYDNKSLVSISVPRLTQFNDLSFSYNSSLNSIDIPMLSLSTGRGIGFSANALPSSQVNSLLNKLKDVLPASRKSIQLQGQNPPAPPTGQGIIDKATLINTGNFVTTD
;
A
#
# COMPACT_ATOMS: atom_id res chain seq x y z
N MET A 1 -8.94 -30.00 -37.11
CA MET A 1 -10.09 -29.58 -36.26
C MET A 1 -10.22 -30.40 -34.97
N LYS A 2 -10.30 -31.74 -35.01
CA LYS A 2 -10.46 -32.60 -33.80
C LYS A 2 -9.38 -32.44 -32.71
N LYS A 3 -8.13 -32.13 -33.07
CA LYS A 3 -7.02 -31.92 -32.11
C LYS A 3 -7.11 -30.56 -31.38
N ILE A 4 -7.72 -29.55 -32.01
CA ILE A 4 -7.87 -28.20 -31.46
C ILE A 4 -9.04 -28.18 -30.46
N THR A 5 -10.14 -28.86 -30.76
CA THR A 5 -11.26 -29.03 -29.82
C THR A 5 -10.85 -29.81 -28.57
N LEU A 6 -9.98 -30.82 -28.70
CA LEU A 6 -9.46 -31.55 -27.54
C LEU A 6 -8.55 -30.68 -26.66
N ALA A 7 -7.71 -29.83 -27.26
CA ALA A 7 -6.87 -28.89 -26.53
C ALA A 7 -7.69 -27.80 -25.81
N LEU A 8 -8.77 -27.30 -26.42
CA LEU A 8 -9.69 -26.34 -25.79
C LEU A 8 -10.45 -26.97 -24.61
N LEU A 9 -10.86 -28.24 -24.73
CA LEU A 9 -11.54 -28.98 -23.66
C LEU A 9 -10.60 -29.20 -22.46
N LEU A 10 -9.33 -29.53 -22.71
CA LEU A 10 -8.29 -29.71 -21.67
C LEU A 10 -7.87 -28.40 -20.99
N LEU A 11 -8.03 -27.25 -21.64
CA LEU A 11 -7.76 -25.94 -21.02
C LEU A 11 -8.91 -25.48 -20.12
N SER A 12 -10.15 -25.93 -20.38
CA SER A 12 -11.33 -25.61 -19.57
C SER A 12 -11.44 -26.38 -18.25
N SER A 13 -10.61 -27.43 -18.04
CA SER A 13 -10.63 -28.26 -16.82
C SER A 13 -9.76 -27.76 -15.66
N PHE A 14 -9.11 -26.59 -15.79
CA PHE A 14 -8.39 -25.95 -14.69
C PHE A 14 -9.26 -24.91 -13.99
N THR A 15 -10.30 -25.35 -13.28
CA THR A 15 -10.96 -24.49 -12.29
C THR A 15 -10.14 -24.50 -11.01
N PHE A 16 -9.63 -23.33 -10.61
CA PHE A 16 -9.00 -23.16 -9.30
C PHE A 16 -10.07 -23.37 -8.21
N LEU A 17 -10.06 -24.54 -7.56
CA LEU A 17 -10.87 -24.80 -6.39
C LEU A 17 -10.20 -24.13 -5.18
N PHE A 18 -10.79 -23.05 -4.68
CA PHE A 18 -10.42 -22.49 -3.38
C PHE A 18 -10.97 -23.39 -2.28
N ALA A 19 -10.13 -24.30 -1.77
CA ALA A 19 -10.45 -25.06 -0.56
C ALA A 19 -10.31 -24.12 0.65
N GLN A 20 -11.34 -23.31 0.92
CA GLN A 20 -11.39 -22.57 2.18
C GLN A 20 -11.64 -23.58 3.31
N ALA A 21 -10.81 -23.49 4.36
CA ALA A 21 -11.07 -24.25 5.57
C ALA A 21 -12.50 -23.91 6.07
N PRO A 22 -13.27 -24.91 6.52
CA PRO A 22 -14.60 -24.67 7.05
C PRO A 22 -14.57 -23.55 8.10
N GLN A 23 -15.46 -22.56 7.97
CA GLN A 23 -15.62 -21.45 8.90
C GLN A 23 -16.40 -21.87 10.16
N LYS A 24 -16.00 -23.01 10.74
CA LYS A 24 -16.64 -23.62 11.89
C LYS A 24 -15.67 -24.54 12.65
N MET A 25 -15.94 -24.77 13.93
CA MET A 25 -15.16 -25.68 14.78
C MET A 25 -16.05 -26.57 15.64
N SER A 26 -15.68 -27.84 15.81
CA SER A 26 -16.43 -28.76 16.66
C SER A 26 -16.30 -28.38 18.14
N TYR A 27 -17.41 -28.46 18.87
CA TYR A 27 -17.45 -28.27 20.32
C TYR A 27 -18.34 -29.32 20.98
N GLN A 28 -17.86 -29.86 22.09
CA GLN A 28 -18.56 -30.87 22.87
C GLN A 28 -18.54 -30.49 24.35
N SER A 29 -19.68 -30.68 25.01
CA SER A 29 -19.79 -30.44 26.45
C SER A 29 -20.81 -31.38 27.07
N VAL A 30 -20.51 -31.89 28.27
CA VAL A 30 -21.47 -32.63 29.08
C VAL A 30 -22.28 -31.63 29.91
N VAL A 31 -23.60 -31.68 29.76
CA VAL A 31 -24.52 -30.73 30.40
C VAL A 31 -25.12 -31.36 31.65
N ARG A 32 -24.95 -30.66 32.78
CA ARG A 32 -25.50 -31.04 34.09
C ARG A 32 -26.32 -29.89 34.66
N LYS A 33 -27.40 -30.21 35.38
CA LYS A 33 -28.14 -29.25 36.20
C LYS A 33 -27.34 -28.90 37.45
N THR A 34 -27.80 -27.90 38.20
CA THR A 34 -27.18 -27.44 39.46
C THR A 34 -27.08 -28.54 40.52
N ASP A 35 -27.99 -29.52 40.50
CA ASP A 35 -27.98 -30.70 41.39
C ASP A 35 -27.03 -31.83 40.91
N GLY A 36 -26.29 -31.61 39.81
CA GLY A 36 -25.36 -32.57 39.23
C GLY A 36 -26.01 -33.61 38.30
N THR A 37 -27.33 -33.63 38.16
CA THR A 37 -28.03 -34.56 37.27
C THR A 37 -27.73 -34.26 35.79
N LEU A 38 -27.59 -35.32 34.98
CA LEU A 38 -27.37 -35.18 33.54
C LEU A 38 -28.63 -34.65 32.85
N VAL A 39 -28.46 -33.67 31.98
CA VAL A 39 -29.50 -33.27 31.02
C VAL A 39 -29.37 -34.21 29.82
N ALA A 40 -30.05 -35.35 29.87
CA ALA A 40 -29.95 -36.41 28.85
C ALA A 40 -31.19 -36.42 27.93
N GLY A 41 -30.99 -36.72 26.63
CA GLY A 41 -32.08 -36.85 25.65
C GLY A 41 -32.94 -35.60 25.46
N THR A 42 -32.48 -34.43 25.92
CA THR A 42 -33.27 -33.20 25.98
C THR A 42 -32.79 -32.21 24.92
N LEU A 43 -33.73 -31.52 24.26
CA LEU A 43 -33.42 -30.38 23.39
C LEU A 43 -33.00 -29.19 24.26
N ILE A 44 -31.79 -28.69 24.02
CA ILE A 44 -31.23 -27.54 24.72
C ILE A 44 -30.93 -26.41 23.75
N SER A 45 -30.86 -25.18 24.27
CA SER A 45 -30.43 -24.00 23.54
C SER A 45 -29.08 -23.56 24.08
N ILE A 46 -28.13 -23.27 23.18
CA ILE A 46 -26.76 -22.89 23.49
C ILE A 46 -26.49 -21.54 22.82
N LYS A 47 -26.07 -20.57 23.62
CA LYS A 47 -25.48 -19.33 23.15
C LYS A 47 -23.96 -19.41 23.33
N THR A 48 -23.25 -19.21 22.24
CA THR A 48 -21.78 -19.23 22.21
C THR A 48 -21.26 -17.83 21.95
N SER A 49 -20.29 -17.38 22.74
CA SER A 49 -19.56 -16.13 22.52
C SER A 49 -18.06 -16.39 22.41
N ILE A 50 -17.40 -15.73 21.45
CA ILE A 50 -15.94 -15.68 21.37
C ILE A 50 -15.47 -14.35 21.97
N LEU A 51 -14.80 -14.42 23.12
CA LEU A 51 -14.32 -13.27 23.89
C LEU A 51 -12.85 -13.01 23.59
N LEU A 52 -12.46 -11.74 23.49
CA LEU A 52 -11.08 -11.32 23.27
C LEU A 52 -10.36 -10.99 24.58
N GLY A 53 -9.14 -11.50 24.73
CA GLY A 53 -8.16 -11.10 25.76
C GLY A 53 -8.37 -11.73 27.15
N SER A 54 -9.60 -11.93 27.60
CA SER A 54 -9.89 -12.53 28.92
C SER A 54 -11.26 -13.23 28.97
N THR A 55 -11.52 -13.95 30.07
CA THR A 55 -12.82 -14.62 30.34
C THR A 55 -14.00 -13.65 30.51
N SER A 56 -13.74 -12.35 30.72
CA SER A 56 -14.74 -11.28 30.80
C SER A 56 -14.56 -10.25 29.67
N GLY A 57 -13.75 -10.57 28.66
CA GLY A 57 -13.46 -9.70 27.53
C GLY A 57 -14.68 -9.41 26.65
N THR A 58 -14.53 -8.44 25.75
CA THR A 58 -15.59 -8.12 24.79
C THR A 58 -15.80 -9.29 23.83
N ALA A 59 -17.06 -9.64 23.58
CA ALA A 59 -17.41 -10.65 22.59
C ALA A 59 -17.21 -10.10 21.16
N SER A 60 -16.28 -10.70 20.41
CA SER A 60 -16.06 -10.41 18.98
C SER A 60 -17.09 -11.09 18.09
N TYR A 61 -17.64 -12.22 18.55
CA TYR A 61 -18.68 -12.99 17.87
C TYR A 61 -19.62 -13.63 18.88
N VAL A 62 -20.92 -13.69 18.54
CA VAL A 62 -21.95 -14.38 19.32
C VAL A 62 -22.90 -15.11 18.38
N GLU A 63 -23.25 -16.36 18.69
CA GLU A 63 -24.26 -17.15 17.98
C GLU A 63 -25.18 -17.90 18.95
N THR A 64 -26.33 -18.33 18.45
CA THR A 64 -27.26 -19.22 19.14
C THR A 64 -27.56 -20.45 18.28
N GLN A 65 -27.68 -21.61 18.93
CA GLN A 65 -27.99 -22.88 18.27
C GLN A 65 -28.67 -23.84 19.24
N THR A 66 -29.45 -24.79 18.70
CA THR A 66 -30.12 -25.83 19.48
C THR A 66 -29.53 -27.21 19.14
N THR A 67 -29.49 -28.09 20.13
CA THR A 67 -29.02 -29.48 19.93
C THR A 67 -29.70 -30.40 20.95
N THR A 68 -29.80 -31.68 20.65
CA THR A 68 -30.31 -32.69 21.58
C THR A 68 -29.16 -33.42 22.23
N THR A 69 -29.09 -33.39 23.56
CA THR A 69 -28.08 -34.13 24.33
C THR A 69 -28.26 -35.65 24.18
N ASN A 70 -27.19 -36.43 24.17
CA ASN A 70 -27.29 -37.89 24.18
C ASN A 70 -27.62 -38.46 25.59
N SER A 71 -27.62 -39.80 25.73
CA SER A 71 -27.88 -40.49 27.01
C SER A 71 -26.89 -40.16 28.13
N ASN A 72 -25.69 -39.69 27.79
CA ASN A 72 -24.65 -39.25 28.73
C ASN A 72 -24.69 -37.73 28.98
N GLY A 73 -25.74 -37.04 28.52
CA GLY A 73 -25.86 -35.58 28.60
C GLY A 73 -24.86 -34.82 27.73
N LEU A 74 -24.23 -35.47 26.75
CA LEU A 74 -23.28 -34.84 25.84
C LEU A 74 -24.03 -34.04 24.77
N ALA A 75 -23.73 -32.75 24.70
CA ALA A 75 -24.09 -31.87 23.60
C ALA A 75 -22.93 -31.80 22.60
N THR A 76 -23.23 -31.91 21.31
CA THR A 76 -22.26 -31.72 20.21
C THR A 76 -22.82 -30.64 19.27
N ILE A 77 -22.00 -29.63 18.98
CA ILE A 77 -22.31 -28.51 18.09
C ILE A 77 -21.09 -28.16 17.24
N GLU A 78 -21.33 -27.41 16.15
CA GLU A 78 -20.29 -26.78 15.34
C GLU A 78 -20.36 -25.27 15.55
N ILE A 79 -19.43 -24.71 16.33
CA ILE A 79 -19.37 -23.26 16.56
C ILE A 79 -19.03 -22.57 15.24
N GLY A 80 -19.80 -21.54 14.86
CA GLY A 80 -19.74 -20.88 13.55
C GLY A 80 -20.83 -21.36 12.58
N GLY A 81 -21.55 -22.43 12.92
CA GLY A 81 -22.70 -22.94 12.16
C GLY A 81 -24.07 -22.52 12.72
N GLY A 82 -24.11 -21.78 13.85
CA GLY A 82 -25.33 -21.31 14.48
C GLY A 82 -25.90 -20.04 13.83
N THR A 83 -26.92 -19.45 14.47
CA THR A 83 -27.48 -18.15 14.07
C THR A 83 -26.68 -17.03 14.73
N PRO A 84 -25.92 -16.20 13.97
CA PRO A 84 -25.15 -15.10 14.56
C PRO A 84 -26.07 -14.02 15.13
N THR A 85 -25.77 -13.57 16.34
CA THR A 85 -26.44 -12.43 17.01
C THR A 85 -25.49 -11.24 17.19
N LYS A 86 -24.18 -11.44 17.02
CA LYS A 86 -23.16 -10.38 16.96
C LYS A 86 -21.99 -10.82 16.08
N GLY A 87 -21.58 -9.95 15.16
CA GLY A 87 -20.42 -10.20 14.28
C GLY A 87 -20.63 -11.38 13.33
N THR A 88 -19.57 -11.76 12.63
CA THR A 88 -19.52 -12.97 11.80
C THR A 88 -18.34 -13.82 12.25
N PHE A 89 -18.44 -15.15 12.11
CA PHE A 89 -17.35 -16.04 12.51
C PHE A 89 -16.07 -15.78 11.70
N SER A 90 -16.24 -15.48 10.40
CA SER A 90 -15.14 -15.08 9.50
C SER A 90 -14.53 -13.71 9.80
N GLY A 91 -15.24 -12.86 10.54
CA GLY A 91 -14.78 -11.52 10.93
C GLY A 91 -13.97 -11.49 12.22
N ILE A 92 -13.79 -12.62 12.89
CA ILE A 92 -13.01 -12.69 14.14
C ILE A 92 -11.52 -12.48 13.82
N ASN A 93 -10.92 -11.45 14.42
CA ASN A 93 -9.47 -11.23 14.34
C ASN A 93 -8.74 -12.20 15.29
N TRP A 94 -8.51 -13.43 14.83
CA TRP A 94 -7.81 -14.47 15.59
C TRP A 94 -6.37 -14.09 16.01
N GLY A 95 -5.77 -13.07 15.39
CA GLY A 95 -4.44 -12.56 15.73
C GLY A 95 -4.40 -11.52 16.86
N ALA A 96 -5.55 -11.02 17.31
CA ALA A 96 -5.63 -9.94 18.31
C ALA A 96 -5.33 -10.38 19.76
N GLY A 97 -4.75 -11.56 19.97
CA GLY A 97 -4.37 -12.10 21.28
C GLY A 97 -5.11 -13.39 21.64
N SER A 98 -5.21 -13.67 22.94
CA SER A 98 -5.91 -14.87 23.44
C SER A 98 -7.41 -14.76 23.24
N HIS A 99 -8.04 -15.88 22.90
CA HIS A 99 -9.49 -15.98 22.71
C HIS A 99 -10.10 -16.96 23.70
N PHE A 100 -11.35 -16.72 24.11
CA PHE A 100 -12.08 -17.56 25.04
C PHE A 100 -13.45 -17.92 24.46
N ILE A 101 -13.88 -19.16 24.66
CA ILE A 101 -15.26 -19.59 24.36
C ILE A 101 -16.06 -19.45 25.64
N LYS A 102 -17.11 -18.65 25.60
CA LYS A 102 -18.16 -18.65 26.61
C LYS A 102 -19.37 -19.38 26.05
N THR A 103 -19.86 -20.39 26.76
CA THR A 103 -21.13 -21.04 26.47
C THR A 103 -22.14 -20.73 27.57
N GLU A 104 -23.37 -20.46 27.17
CA GLU A 104 -24.52 -20.20 28.02
C GLU A 104 -25.64 -21.15 27.54
N ILE A 105 -26.20 -21.98 28.43
CA ILE A 105 -27.09 -23.08 28.07
C ILE A 105 -28.43 -22.95 28.81
N ASP A 106 -29.52 -23.04 28.05
CA ASP A 106 -30.88 -23.23 28.57
C ASP A 106 -31.25 -24.72 28.41
N PRO A 107 -31.38 -25.47 29.53
CA PRO A 107 -31.67 -26.90 29.50
C PRO A 107 -33.10 -27.22 29.05
N THR A 108 -33.97 -26.22 28.87
CA THR A 108 -35.35 -26.36 28.37
C THR A 108 -35.51 -25.93 26.92
N GLY A 109 -34.42 -25.50 26.26
CA GLY A 109 -34.44 -25.10 24.85
C GLY A 109 -34.93 -23.67 24.60
N GLY A 110 -35.17 -22.88 25.66
CA GLY A 110 -35.57 -21.48 25.57
C GLY A 110 -34.41 -20.49 25.46
N THR A 111 -34.62 -19.30 26.03
CA THR A 111 -33.65 -18.19 26.08
C THR A 111 -33.20 -17.85 27.52
N ASN A 112 -33.60 -18.67 28.50
CA ASN A 112 -33.26 -18.50 29.91
C ASN A 112 -32.01 -19.33 30.23
N TYR A 113 -30.85 -18.81 29.83
CA TYR A 113 -29.56 -19.48 30.01
C TYR A 113 -29.17 -19.53 31.49
N THR A 114 -29.14 -20.72 32.08
CA THR A 114 -28.88 -20.93 33.52
C THR A 114 -27.54 -21.61 33.79
N ILE A 115 -27.00 -22.32 32.81
CA ILE A 115 -25.70 -23.00 32.90
C ILE A 115 -24.72 -22.19 32.07
N SER A 116 -23.55 -21.83 32.62
CA SER A 116 -22.52 -21.13 31.86
C SER A 116 -21.13 -21.70 32.12
N GLY A 117 -20.28 -21.66 31.10
CA GLY A 117 -18.88 -22.05 31.17
C GLY A 117 -18.03 -21.15 30.31
N THR A 118 -16.78 -20.92 30.71
CA THR A 118 -15.81 -20.17 29.89
C THR A 118 -14.48 -20.91 29.90
N SER A 119 -13.92 -21.14 28.71
CA SER A 119 -12.63 -21.81 28.53
C SER A 119 -11.77 -21.03 27.53
N GLN A 120 -10.45 -21.07 27.73
CA GLN A 120 -9.51 -20.48 26.78
C GLN A 120 -9.35 -21.38 25.56
N LEU A 121 -9.31 -20.78 24.38
CA LEU A 121 -8.83 -21.43 23.17
C LEU A 121 -7.30 -21.51 23.22
N LEU A 122 -6.77 -22.69 23.56
CA LEU A 122 -5.31 -22.94 23.56
C LEU A 122 -4.73 -23.01 22.15
N SER A 123 -5.57 -23.36 21.18
CA SER A 123 -5.27 -23.28 19.75
C SER A 123 -6.51 -22.79 19.03
N VAL A 124 -6.39 -21.71 18.28
CA VAL A 124 -7.38 -21.37 17.25
C VAL A 124 -7.21 -22.35 16.09
N PRO A 125 -8.26 -22.66 15.30
CA PRO A 125 -8.11 -23.52 14.14
C PRO A 125 -6.97 -23.00 13.25
N TYR A 126 -5.88 -23.77 13.17
CA TYR A 126 -4.62 -23.39 12.52
C TYR A 126 -4.82 -22.87 11.08
N ALA A 127 -5.83 -23.39 10.38
CA ALA A 127 -6.19 -22.99 9.02
C ALA A 127 -6.89 -21.61 8.91
N LEU A 128 -7.52 -21.10 9.97
CA LEU A 128 -8.11 -19.76 9.99
C LEU A 128 -7.08 -18.67 10.33
N TYR A 129 -6.11 -18.99 11.20
CA TYR A 129 -4.98 -18.10 11.49
C TYR A 129 -3.97 -18.04 10.33
N ALA A 130 -3.72 -19.15 9.63
CA ALA A 130 -2.83 -19.17 8.46
C ALA A 130 -3.35 -18.35 7.27
N GLY A 131 -4.66 -18.10 7.17
CA GLY A 131 -5.26 -17.16 6.20
C GLY A 131 -5.13 -15.68 6.59
N SER A 132 -4.58 -15.40 7.78
CA SER A 132 -4.48 -14.06 8.37
C SER A 132 -3.03 -13.57 8.50
N THR A 133 -2.07 -14.13 7.74
CA THR A 133 -0.76 -13.48 7.64
C THR A 133 -0.99 -12.10 7.04
N GLU A 134 -0.80 -11.05 7.84
CA GLU A 134 -0.69 -9.68 7.33
C GLU A 134 0.16 -9.74 6.07
N ASN A 135 -0.37 -9.25 4.95
CA ASN A 135 0.39 -9.13 3.73
C ASN A 135 1.59 -8.21 4.02
N LYS A 136 2.76 -8.80 4.29
CA LYS A 136 3.99 -8.05 4.54
C LYS A 136 4.51 -7.38 3.27
N GLY A 137 3.92 -7.70 2.12
CA GLY A 137 4.33 -7.22 0.82
C GLY A 137 5.54 -7.99 0.28
N LYS A 138 5.74 -7.88 -1.04
CA LYS A 138 6.98 -8.33 -1.69
C LYS A 138 8.05 -7.26 -1.48
N ALA A 139 9.31 -7.67 -1.31
CA ALA A 139 10.45 -6.74 -1.26
C ALA A 139 10.53 -5.87 -2.51
N THR A 140 10.25 -6.47 -3.67
CA THR A 140 10.21 -5.78 -4.97
C THR A 140 8.91 -6.09 -5.69
N ILE A 141 8.25 -5.05 -6.19
CA ILE A 141 7.10 -5.14 -7.10
C ILE A 141 7.56 -4.80 -8.51
N PHE A 142 7.17 -5.63 -9.48
CA PHE A 142 7.45 -5.39 -10.90
C PHE A 142 6.14 -5.33 -11.69
N ILE A 143 5.92 -4.20 -12.37
CA ILE A 143 4.79 -3.93 -13.24
C ILE A 143 5.34 -3.69 -14.64
N GLY A 144 4.90 -4.48 -15.62
CA GLY A 144 5.41 -4.38 -16.99
C GLY A 144 4.55 -5.11 -18.00
N GLY A 145 4.92 -4.99 -19.28
CA GLY A 145 4.23 -5.66 -20.38
C GLY A 145 2.85 -5.08 -20.67
N ASP A 146 1.91 -5.91 -21.12
CA ASP A 146 0.61 -5.44 -21.60
C ASP A 146 -0.44 -5.20 -20.50
N ILE A 147 0.03 -4.82 -19.31
CA ILE A 147 -0.82 -4.62 -18.14
C ILE A 147 -1.74 -3.41 -18.31
N THR A 148 -3.00 -3.58 -17.92
CA THR A 148 -4.01 -2.50 -17.85
C THR A 148 -3.99 -1.81 -16.50
N ASP A 149 -4.58 -0.61 -16.41
CA ASP A 149 -4.71 0.16 -15.15
C ASP A 149 -5.32 -0.68 -14.01
N ALA A 150 -6.39 -1.43 -14.31
CA ALA A 150 -7.07 -2.27 -13.31
C ALA A 150 -6.19 -3.42 -12.81
N GLN A 151 -5.41 -4.03 -13.71
CA GLN A 151 -4.48 -5.11 -13.34
C GLN A 151 -3.31 -4.58 -12.53
N ALA A 152 -2.74 -3.43 -12.90
CA ALA A 152 -1.67 -2.79 -12.14
C ALA A 152 -2.13 -2.40 -10.73
N ALA A 153 -3.30 -1.77 -10.61
CA ALA A 153 -3.88 -1.44 -9.31
C ALA A 153 -4.13 -2.69 -8.44
N ALA A 154 -4.70 -3.76 -9.02
CA ALA A 154 -4.91 -5.01 -8.31
C ALA A 154 -3.60 -5.65 -7.85
N GLN A 155 -2.54 -5.60 -8.69
CA GLN A 155 -1.24 -6.14 -8.34
C GLN A 155 -0.59 -5.32 -7.20
N ILE A 156 -0.61 -4.00 -7.25
CA ILE A 156 -0.08 -3.14 -6.18
C ILE A 156 -0.84 -3.42 -4.88
N GLN A 157 -2.18 -3.49 -4.92
CA GLN A 157 -3.01 -3.81 -3.75
C GLN A 157 -2.69 -5.17 -3.14
N ALA A 158 -2.32 -6.15 -3.97
CA ALA A 158 -1.99 -7.51 -3.53
C ALA A 158 -0.52 -7.69 -3.10
N GLU A 159 0.40 -6.88 -3.63
CA GLU A 159 1.84 -7.09 -3.44
C GLU A 159 2.51 -6.03 -2.55
N PHE A 160 1.88 -4.88 -2.37
CA PHE A 160 2.41 -3.82 -1.51
C PHE A 160 2.16 -4.11 -0.03
N GLY A 161 3.19 -3.92 0.78
CA GLY A 161 3.11 -4.06 2.22
C GLY A 161 4.32 -3.42 2.92
N PRO A 162 4.41 -3.55 4.26
CA PRO A 162 5.45 -2.89 5.05
C PRO A 162 6.89 -3.29 4.71
N HIS A 163 7.14 -4.41 4.02
CA HIS A 163 8.46 -4.83 3.58
C HIS A 163 8.74 -4.48 2.11
N THR A 164 7.83 -3.78 1.42
CA THR A 164 8.09 -3.36 0.04
C THR A 164 9.09 -2.23 0.01
N GLU A 165 10.25 -2.50 -0.55
CA GLU A 165 11.36 -1.55 -0.69
C GLU A 165 11.36 -0.92 -2.09
N LYS A 166 11.06 -1.71 -3.12
CA LYS A 166 11.26 -1.30 -4.52
C LYS A 166 10.02 -1.48 -5.37
N ILE A 167 9.71 -0.49 -6.19
CA ILE A 167 8.67 -0.59 -7.22
C ILE A 167 9.30 -0.26 -8.58
N TYR A 168 9.20 -1.20 -9.51
CA TYR A 168 9.58 -1.03 -10.91
C TYR A 168 8.33 -1.07 -11.77
N VAL A 169 8.05 0.01 -12.48
CA VAL A 169 7.02 0.10 -13.51
C VAL A 169 7.71 0.35 -14.83
N THR A 170 7.92 -0.71 -15.60
CA THR A 170 8.75 -0.62 -16.81
C THR A 170 8.18 -1.37 -18.00
N ARG A 171 8.37 -0.77 -19.19
CA ARG A 171 7.99 -1.37 -20.47
C ARG A 171 6.51 -1.76 -20.53
N THR A 172 5.62 -0.95 -19.97
CA THR A 172 4.18 -1.20 -20.10
C THR A 172 3.63 -0.71 -21.43
N THR A 173 2.75 -1.46 -22.07
CA THR A 173 2.16 -1.12 -23.39
C THR A 173 0.70 -0.69 -23.35
N ASN A 174 -0.02 -0.97 -22.26
CA ASN A 174 -1.44 -0.60 -22.09
C ASN A 174 -1.75 0.20 -20.82
N LEU A 175 -0.77 0.41 -19.93
CA LEU A 175 -0.96 1.21 -18.72
C LEU A 175 -1.06 2.70 -19.10
N THR A 176 -2.16 3.34 -18.72
CA THR A 176 -2.41 4.77 -18.92
C THR A 176 -2.40 5.55 -17.61
N THR A 177 -2.81 4.91 -16.51
CA THR A 177 -2.79 5.48 -15.17
C THR A 177 -2.13 4.51 -14.20
N LEU A 178 -1.07 4.97 -13.54
CA LEU A 178 -0.43 4.25 -12.43
C LEU A 178 -0.89 4.86 -11.10
N ASP A 179 -1.61 4.08 -10.30
CA ASP A 179 -2.09 4.51 -8.98
C ASP A 179 -1.17 3.97 -7.88
N LEU A 180 -0.34 4.85 -7.29
CA LEU A 180 0.51 4.55 -6.15
C LEU A 180 0.02 5.26 -4.88
N SER A 181 -1.26 5.65 -4.82
CA SER A 181 -1.80 6.43 -3.71
C SER A 181 -1.72 5.69 -2.36
N MET A 182 -1.60 4.36 -2.34
CA MET A 182 -1.39 3.61 -1.09
C MET A 182 0.06 3.67 -0.56
N VAL A 183 1.02 4.08 -1.38
CA VAL A 183 2.45 4.11 -1.04
C VAL A 183 2.74 5.36 -0.21
N LYS A 184 3.13 5.18 1.05
CA LYS A 184 3.48 6.29 1.97
C LYS A 184 4.97 6.62 2.00
N SER A 185 5.79 5.59 1.90
CA SER A 185 7.25 5.63 1.87
C SER A 185 7.72 4.50 0.96
N ILE A 186 8.82 4.72 0.25
CA ILE A 186 9.45 3.70 -0.58
C ILE A 186 10.96 3.87 -0.52
N PHE A 187 11.73 2.79 -0.69
CA PHE A 187 13.18 2.91 -0.79
C PHE A 187 13.54 3.44 -2.18
N TYR A 188 13.16 2.70 -3.23
CA TYR A 188 13.47 3.04 -4.61
C TYR A 188 12.24 2.91 -5.52
N LEU A 189 12.05 3.89 -6.40
CA LEU A 189 10.95 3.90 -7.36
C LEU A 189 11.47 4.12 -8.78
N ASN A 190 11.16 3.20 -9.70
CA ASN A 190 11.45 3.35 -11.12
C ASN A 190 10.17 3.29 -11.95
N ILE A 191 9.93 4.32 -12.76
CA ILE A 191 8.84 4.41 -13.72
C ILE A 191 9.47 4.73 -15.07
N SER A 192 9.73 3.70 -15.88
CA SER A 192 10.50 3.86 -17.10
C SER A 192 9.96 3.16 -18.34
N PHE A 193 10.12 3.77 -19.52
CA PHE A 193 9.76 3.15 -20.80
C PHE A 193 8.27 2.74 -20.91
N ASN A 194 7.35 3.52 -20.34
CA ASN A 194 5.92 3.24 -20.41
C ASN A 194 5.27 4.08 -21.52
N SER A 195 4.96 3.44 -22.64
CA SER A 195 4.63 4.14 -23.90
C SER A 195 3.26 4.83 -23.89
N LYS A 196 2.33 4.40 -23.02
CA LYS A 196 0.98 4.97 -22.91
C LYS A 196 0.69 5.63 -21.57
N LEU A 197 1.63 5.63 -20.62
CA LEU A 197 1.41 6.16 -19.29
C LEU A 197 1.23 7.69 -19.36
N VAL A 198 0.06 8.17 -18.97
CA VAL A 198 -0.31 9.60 -18.96
C VAL A 198 -0.25 10.17 -17.55
N THR A 199 -0.63 9.38 -16.56
CA THR A 199 -0.87 9.84 -15.18
C THR A 199 -0.22 8.90 -14.17
N VAL A 200 0.44 9.48 -13.16
CA VAL A 200 0.88 8.76 -11.96
C VAL A 200 0.32 9.47 -10.74
N LYS A 201 -0.27 8.71 -9.80
CA LYS A 201 -0.81 9.27 -8.55
C LYS A 201 0.11 8.96 -7.38
N PHE A 202 0.47 10.00 -6.63
CA PHE A 202 1.36 9.93 -5.46
C PHE A 202 0.69 10.52 -4.20
N ASP A 203 -0.63 10.33 -4.04
CA ASP A 203 -1.45 11.07 -3.07
C ASP A 203 -0.90 11.06 -1.63
N ASN A 204 -0.28 9.94 -1.22
CA ASN A 204 0.25 9.76 0.13
C ASN A 204 1.77 9.58 0.21
N LEU A 205 2.51 9.65 -0.91
CA LEU A 205 3.96 9.41 -0.91
C LEU A 205 4.67 10.59 -0.26
N SER A 206 5.13 10.39 0.97
CA SER A 206 5.73 11.43 1.82
C SER A 206 7.25 11.40 1.85
N VAL A 207 7.86 10.23 1.63
CA VAL A 207 9.32 10.06 1.67
C VAL A 207 9.78 9.04 0.63
N VAL A 208 10.89 9.35 -0.04
CA VAL A 208 11.70 8.38 -0.81
C VAL A 208 13.02 8.21 -0.06
N GLN A 209 13.33 6.99 0.40
CA GLN A 209 14.49 6.76 1.26
C GLN A 209 15.81 6.74 0.47
N ASP A 210 15.75 6.40 -0.80
CA ASP A 210 16.89 6.40 -1.71
C ASP A 210 16.63 7.42 -2.84
N GLU A 211 16.41 6.93 -4.06
CA GLU A 211 16.14 7.74 -5.24
C GLU A 211 14.82 7.33 -5.94
N PHE A 212 14.40 8.18 -6.87
CA PHE A 212 13.40 7.81 -7.85
C PHE A 212 13.85 8.15 -9.26
N ASP A 213 13.36 7.34 -10.19
CA ASP A 213 13.65 7.41 -11.61
C ASP A 213 12.36 7.48 -12.40
N ILE A 214 12.11 8.59 -13.09
CA ILE A 214 10.98 8.71 -14.02
C ILE A 214 11.56 9.01 -15.41
N LYS A 215 11.67 7.99 -16.25
CA LYS A 215 12.47 8.05 -17.49
C LYS A 215 11.70 7.55 -18.70
N TYR A 216 11.76 8.23 -19.84
CA TYR A 216 11.22 7.71 -21.11
C TYR A 216 9.70 7.37 -21.07
N ASN A 217 8.88 8.17 -20.37
CA ASN A 217 7.42 8.03 -20.40
C ASN A 217 6.85 9.05 -21.40
N GLU A 218 6.67 8.61 -22.65
CA GLU A 218 6.39 9.51 -23.77
C GLU A 218 5.09 10.32 -23.64
N LYS A 219 4.11 9.83 -22.88
CA LYS A 219 2.78 10.45 -22.74
C LYS A 219 2.54 11.09 -21.38
N LEU A 220 3.48 10.96 -20.43
CA LEU A 220 3.35 11.52 -19.10
C LEU A 220 3.40 13.04 -19.19
N SER A 221 2.31 13.71 -18.81
CA SER A 221 2.13 15.15 -19.04
C SER A 221 2.42 16.02 -17.83
N SER A 222 2.26 15.47 -16.62
CA SER A 222 2.57 16.14 -15.37
C SER A 222 3.00 15.14 -14.31
N ILE A 223 3.81 15.61 -13.36
CA ILE A 223 4.19 14.85 -12.17
C ILE A 223 3.82 15.70 -10.96
N VAL A 224 3.01 15.14 -10.07
CA VAL A 224 2.56 15.83 -8.86
C VAL A 224 2.84 14.93 -7.66
N PHE A 225 3.66 15.42 -6.75
CA PHE A 225 3.94 14.82 -5.45
C PHE A 225 3.33 15.71 -4.36
N PRO A 226 2.03 15.57 -4.05
CA PRO A 226 1.31 16.55 -3.23
C PRO A 226 1.84 16.62 -1.79
N VAL A 227 2.42 15.52 -1.29
CA VAL A 227 2.87 15.39 0.09
C VAL A 227 4.31 14.93 0.27
N LEU A 228 5.11 14.84 -0.79
CA LEU A 228 6.52 14.43 -0.68
C LEU A 228 7.32 15.50 0.07
N GLU A 229 7.88 15.12 1.22
CA GLU A 229 8.62 16.01 2.11
C GLU A 229 10.14 15.86 1.96
N ALA A 230 10.61 14.65 1.64
CA ALA A 230 12.03 14.33 1.60
C ALA A 230 12.40 13.23 0.60
N ILE A 231 13.60 13.37 0.02
CA ILE A 231 14.33 12.33 -0.72
C ILE A 231 15.66 12.14 0.01
N LEU A 232 15.94 10.95 0.55
CA LEU A 232 17.00 10.76 1.55
C LEU A 232 18.22 9.99 1.03
N GLY A 233 18.17 9.45 -0.19
CA GLY A 233 19.25 8.66 -0.76
C GLY A 233 20.48 9.45 -1.10
N ASP A 234 21.63 8.78 -1.11
CA ASP A 234 22.87 9.37 -1.60
C ASP A 234 22.90 9.42 -3.14
N ASP A 235 22.07 8.64 -3.81
CA ASP A 235 21.98 8.64 -5.27
C ASP A 235 21.05 9.76 -5.80
N GLN A 236 21.09 9.99 -7.11
CA GLN A 236 20.45 11.14 -7.75
C GLN A 236 19.03 10.81 -8.19
N ALA A 237 18.03 11.57 -7.72
CA ALA A 237 16.68 11.47 -8.25
C ALA A 237 16.62 12.05 -9.69
N ILE A 238 16.16 11.25 -10.66
CA ILE A 238 16.24 11.57 -12.08
C ILE A 238 14.84 11.62 -12.73
N ILE A 239 14.60 12.70 -13.47
CA ILE A 239 13.49 12.81 -14.43
C ILE A 239 14.08 13.04 -15.82
N TYR A 240 14.01 12.04 -16.69
CA TYR A 240 14.76 12.04 -17.95
C TYR A 240 13.90 11.70 -19.17
N ASP A 241 13.96 12.52 -20.22
CA ASP A 241 13.35 12.23 -21.54
C ASP A 241 11.86 11.84 -21.48
N ASN A 242 11.09 12.54 -20.64
CA ASN A 242 9.63 12.48 -20.66
C ASN A 242 9.12 13.59 -21.58
N LYS A 243 9.12 13.33 -22.88
CA LYS A 243 8.95 14.37 -23.93
C LYS A 243 7.67 15.20 -23.81
N SER A 244 6.58 14.63 -23.31
CA SER A 244 5.30 15.33 -23.11
C SER A 244 5.14 15.95 -21.73
N LEU A 245 6.12 15.82 -20.83
CA LEU A 245 6.03 16.36 -19.47
C LEU A 245 6.10 17.88 -19.52
N VAL A 246 5.03 18.55 -19.07
CA VAL A 246 4.87 20.02 -19.10
C VAL A 246 5.20 20.63 -17.74
N SER A 247 4.84 19.94 -16.65
CA SER A 247 5.00 20.46 -15.29
C SER A 247 5.39 19.39 -14.29
N ILE A 248 6.15 19.82 -13.27
CA ILE A 248 6.46 19.06 -12.07
C ILE A 248 6.08 19.92 -10.86
N SER A 249 5.31 19.37 -9.92
CA SER A 249 4.96 20.05 -8.67
C SER A 249 5.25 19.16 -7.47
N VAL A 250 6.09 19.68 -6.57
CA VAL A 250 6.54 19.01 -5.34
C VAL A 250 6.44 20.02 -4.18
N PRO A 251 5.21 20.48 -3.85
CA PRO A 251 4.98 21.67 -3.03
C PRO A 251 5.50 21.55 -1.58
N ARG A 252 5.71 20.33 -1.10
CA ARG A 252 6.13 20.06 0.29
C ARG A 252 7.57 19.58 0.43
N LEU A 253 8.33 19.49 -0.67
CA LEU A 253 9.71 19.01 -0.62
C LEU A 253 10.60 20.01 0.12
N THR A 254 11.15 19.58 1.25
CA THR A 254 12.04 20.39 2.07
C THR A 254 13.51 20.02 1.87
N GLN A 255 13.78 18.75 1.59
CA GLN A 255 15.13 18.21 1.48
C GLN A 255 15.29 17.15 0.38
N PHE A 256 16.45 17.15 -0.28
CA PHE A 256 16.89 16.07 -1.16
C PHE A 256 18.42 15.94 -1.12
N ASN A 257 19.02 14.91 -1.74
CA ASN A 257 20.47 14.86 -1.92
C ASN A 257 20.90 15.50 -3.25
N ASP A 258 20.74 14.75 -4.35
CA ASP A 258 20.97 15.19 -5.73
C ASP A 258 19.69 15.09 -6.57
N LEU A 259 19.51 16.03 -7.49
CA LEU A 259 18.32 16.12 -8.34
C LEU A 259 18.71 16.45 -9.78
N SER A 260 18.19 15.71 -10.77
CA SER A 260 18.43 15.98 -12.18
C SER A 260 17.19 15.78 -13.04
N PHE A 261 16.67 16.88 -13.58
CA PHE A 261 15.60 16.86 -14.57
C PHE A 261 16.18 17.26 -15.93
N SER A 262 16.34 16.30 -16.83
CA SER A 262 17.02 16.54 -18.09
C SER A 262 16.28 15.99 -19.31
N TYR A 263 16.43 16.65 -20.45
CA TYR A 263 15.85 16.22 -21.73
C TYR A 263 14.32 16.12 -21.74
N ASN A 264 13.62 16.82 -20.85
CA ASN A 264 12.16 16.89 -20.86
C ASN A 264 11.72 18.06 -21.75
N SER A 265 11.67 17.81 -23.06
CA SER A 265 11.56 18.86 -24.10
C SER A 265 10.32 19.76 -24.03
N SER A 266 9.29 19.41 -23.25
CA SER A 266 8.09 20.24 -23.04
C SER A 266 8.00 20.87 -21.65
N LEU A 267 8.96 20.54 -20.76
CA LEU A 267 8.90 20.90 -19.35
C LEU A 267 9.21 22.39 -19.19
N ASN A 268 8.19 23.16 -18.83
CA ASN A 268 8.26 24.61 -18.71
C ASN A 268 7.93 25.13 -17.29
N SER A 269 7.49 24.27 -16.38
CA SER A 269 7.14 24.64 -15.01
C SER A 269 7.64 23.61 -14.00
N ILE A 270 8.33 24.09 -12.96
CA ILE A 270 8.81 23.29 -11.84
C ILE A 270 8.47 24.03 -10.55
N ASP A 271 7.71 23.40 -9.66
CA ASP A 271 7.29 23.99 -8.39
C ASP A 271 7.89 23.22 -7.22
N ILE A 272 8.83 23.86 -6.52
CA ILE A 272 9.58 23.33 -5.35
C ILE A 272 9.74 24.41 -4.25
N PRO A 273 8.63 24.98 -3.74
CA PRO A 273 8.65 26.22 -2.97
C PRO A 273 9.26 26.06 -1.57
N MET A 274 9.11 24.88 -0.97
CA MET A 274 9.53 24.58 0.41
C MET A 274 10.99 24.10 0.53
N LEU A 275 11.72 24.01 -0.58
CA LEU A 275 13.08 23.48 -0.59
C LEU A 275 13.99 24.32 0.31
N SER A 276 14.74 23.67 1.20
CA SER A 276 15.62 24.37 2.15
C SER A 276 16.95 23.65 2.39
N LEU A 277 17.02 22.35 2.12
CA LEU A 277 18.21 21.54 2.31
C LEU A 277 18.49 20.70 1.05
N SER A 278 19.76 20.68 0.64
CA SER A 278 20.28 19.70 -0.28
C SER A 278 21.59 19.16 0.29
N THR A 279 21.64 17.89 0.68
CA THR A 279 22.85 17.28 1.26
C THR A 279 23.89 16.96 0.19
N GLY A 280 23.45 16.84 -1.06
CA GLY A 280 24.28 16.51 -2.21
C GLY A 280 24.85 17.74 -2.89
N ARG A 281 25.47 17.49 -4.04
CA ARG A 281 26.18 18.51 -4.83
C ARG A 281 25.49 18.82 -6.15
N GLY A 282 24.74 17.90 -6.75
CA GLY A 282 24.17 18.04 -8.09
C GLY A 282 22.72 18.51 -8.08
N ILE A 283 22.47 19.70 -8.62
CA ILE A 283 21.12 20.21 -8.91
C ILE A 283 21.07 20.60 -10.38
N GLY A 284 20.40 19.80 -11.20
CA GLY A 284 20.38 19.95 -12.65
C GLY A 284 18.97 20.04 -13.23
N PHE A 285 18.76 21.04 -14.08
CA PHE A 285 17.57 21.25 -14.88
C PHE A 285 17.99 21.58 -16.31
N SER A 286 18.56 20.61 -17.02
CA SER A 286 19.22 20.85 -18.31
C SER A 286 18.42 20.33 -19.49
N ALA A 287 18.54 20.91 -20.69
CA ALA A 287 17.87 20.39 -21.88
C ALA A 287 16.33 20.27 -21.75
N ASN A 288 15.68 21.24 -21.09
CA ASN A 288 14.22 21.32 -20.94
C ASN A 288 13.66 22.52 -21.74
N ALA A 289 12.43 22.95 -21.47
CA ALA A 289 11.80 24.12 -22.08
C ALA A 289 11.44 25.19 -21.01
N LEU A 290 12.27 25.33 -19.97
CA LEU A 290 12.02 26.28 -18.89
C LEU A 290 12.19 27.71 -19.42
N PRO A 291 11.20 28.61 -19.30
CA PRO A 291 11.36 30.01 -19.67
C PRO A 291 12.26 30.74 -18.67
N SER A 292 12.82 31.90 -19.05
CA SER A 292 13.69 32.71 -18.17
C SER A 292 13.03 33.07 -16.84
N SER A 293 11.71 33.24 -16.79
CA SER A 293 10.98 33.45 -15.54
C SER A 293 11.11 32.28 -14.58
N GLN A 294 11.02 31.05 -15.09
CA GLN A 294 11.17 29.83 -14.32
C GLN A 294 12.64 29.62 -13.88
N VAL A 295 13.61 29.93 -14.75
CA VAL A 295 15.03 29.94 -14.41
C VAL A 295 15.32 30.94 -13.28
N ASN A 296 14.77 32.16 -13.35
CA ASN A 296 14.90 33.17 -12.30
C ASN A 296 14.31 32.69 -10.96
N SER A 297 13.11 32.10 -10.98
CA SER A 297 12.48 31.56 -9.77
C SER A 297 13.31 30.44 -9.13
N LEU A 298 13.89 29.54 -9.95
CA LEU A 298 14.76 28.47 -9.46
C LEU A 298 16.05 29.04 -8.86
N LEU A 299 16.73 29.98 -9.53
CA LEU A 299 17.92 30.65 -8.99
C LEU A 299 17.63 31.33 -7.65
N ASN A 300 16.49 32.02 -7.57
CA ASN A 300 16.04 32.67 -6.34
C ASN A 300 15.87 31.66 -5.20
N LYS A 301 15.15 30.57 -5.48
CA LYS A 301 14.89 29.48 -4.52
C LYS A 301 16.18 28.82 -4.04
N LEU A 302 17.13 28.58 -4.95
CA LEU A 302 18.36 27.84 -4.66
C LEU A 302 19.37 28.61 -3.80
N LYS A 303 19.31 29.94 -3.75
CA LYS A 303 20.17 30.75 -2.86
C LYS A 303 19.98 30.42 -1.37
N ASP A 304 18.76 30.06 -1.00
CA ASP A 304 18.38 29.82 0.38
C ASP A 304 18.55 28.33 0.77
N VAL A 305 19.04 27.49 -0.15
CA VAL A 305 19.22 26.05 0.08
C VAL A 305 20.56 25.79 0.73
N LEU A 306 20.54 25.10 1.86
CA LEU A 306 21.73 24.70 2.61
C LEU A 306 22.30 23.36 2.13
N PRO A 307 23.61 23.10 2.30
CA PRO A 307 24.67 24.09 2.59
C PRO A 307 24.80 25.10 1.45
N ALA A 308 25.08 26.37 1.74
CA ALA A 308 25.04 27.45 0.74
C ALA A 308 26.13 27.41 -0.35
N SER A 309 27.04 26.42 -0.33
CA SER A 309 28.24 26.34 -1.17
C SER A 309 28.50 24.92 -1.66
N ARG A 310 29.46 24.77 -2.60
CA ARG A 310 29.92 23.47 -3.15
C ARG A 310 28.85 22.69 -3.92
N LYS A 311 27.81 23.37 -4.41
CA LYS A 311 26.83 22.80 -5.32
C LYS A 311 27.21 23.06 -6.78
N SER A 312 26.87 22.11 -7.64
CA SER A 312 26.85 22.19 -9.09
C SER A 312 25.39 22.41 -9.50
N ILE A 313 25.07 23.65 -9.85
CA ILE A 313 23.74 24.10 -10.25
C ILE A 313 23.75 24.29 -11.76
N GLN A 314 22.96 23.48 -12.47
CA GLN A 314 22.91 23.49 -13.93
C GLN A 314 21.49 23.85 -14.38
N LEU A 315 21.34 24.95 -15.10
CA LEU A 315 20.06 25.47 -15.62
C LEU A 315 20.21 25.80 -17.12
N GLN A 316 20.93 24.95 -17.86
CA GLN A 316 21.42 25.24 -19.22
C GLN A 316 20.78 24.34 -20.30
N GLY A 317 20.96 24.72 -21.55
CA GLY A 317 20.42 24.04 -22.72
C GLY A 317 18.90 24.13 -22.81
N GLN A 318 18.25 25.17 -22.28
CA GLN A 318 16.81 25.28 -22.46
C GLN A 318 16.49 25.49 -23.95
N ASN A 319 15.34 25.00 -24.39
CA ASN A 319 14.87 25.19 -25.75
C ASN A 319 13.44 25.74 -25.76
N PRO A 320 13.23 27.02 -26.14
CA PRO A 320 14.26 27.98 -26.57
C PRO A 320 15.22 28.38 -25.43
N PRO A 321 16.41 28.96 -25.76
CA PRO A 321 17.36 29.43 -24.74
C PRO A 321 16.72 30.41 -23.76
N ALA A 322 17.00 30.21 -22.48
CA ALA A 322 16.37 30.94 -21.38
C ALA A 322 17.42 31.49 -20.39
N PRO A 323 18.25 32.46 -20.81
CA PRO A 323 19.23 33.08 -19.91
C PRO A 323 18.52 33.78 -18.74
N PRO A 324 19.16 33.85 -17.56
CA PRO A 324 18.62 34.60 -16.43
C PRO A 324 18.52 36.09 -16.74
N THR A 325 17.52 36.75 -16.18
CA THR A 325 17.26 38.18 -16.40
C THR A 325 16.97 38.91 -15.09
N GLY A 326 17.23 40.23 -15.04
CA GLY A 326 16.92 41.06 -13.87
C GLY A 326 17.50 40.48 -12.57
N GLN A 327 16.61 40.22 -11.59
CA GLN A 327 16.99 39.63 -10.31
C GLN A 327 17.68 38.26 -10.44
N GLY A 328 17.36 37.47 -11.49
CA GLY A 328 18.01 36.18 -11.71
C GLY A 328 19.51 36.29 -11.99
N ILE A 329 19.97 37.38 -12.62
CA ILE A 329 21.42 37.63 -12.84
C ILE A 329 22.12 37.85 -11.50
N ILE A 330 21.49 38.63 -10.61
CA ILE A 330 21.99 38.90 -9.26
C ILE A 330 21.99 37.62 -8.43
N ASP A 331 20.95 36.80 -8.56
CA ASP A 331 20.82 35.56 -7.82
C ASP A 331 21.87 34.52 -8.27
N LYS A 332 22.12 34.40 -9.58
CA LYS A 332 23.22 33.61 -10.14
C LYS A 332 24.58 34.07 -9.59
N ALA A 333 24.85 35.38 -9.61
CA ALA A 333 26.10 35.92 -9.09
C ALA A 333 26.28 35.64 -7.59
N THR A 334 25.19 35.72 -6.82
CA THR A 334 25.18 35.40 -5.39
C THR A 334 25.56 33.94 -5.16
N LEU A 335 24.94 33.00 -5.88
CA LEU A 335 25.26 31.57 -5.81
C LEU A 335 26.73 31.28 -6.15
N ILE A 336 27.28 31.94 -7.17
CA ILE A 336 28.70 31.80 -7.54
C ILE A 336 29.60 32.33 -6.42
N ASN A 337 29.29 33.51 -5.87
CA ASN A 337 30.06 34.15 -4.81
C ASN A 337 30.04 33.35 -3.49
N THR A 338 28.98 32.58 -3.23
CA THR A 338 28.94 31.65 -2.09
C THR A 338 29.71 30.35 -2.34
N GLY A 339 30.34 30.18 -3.52
CA GLY A 339 31.19 29.03 -3.83
C GLY A 339 30.49 27.87 -4.52
N ASN A 340 29.42 28.14 -5.27
CA ASN A 340 28.77 27.16 -6.15
C ASN A 340 29.28 27.28 -7.60
N PHE A 341 29.25 26.16 -8.32
CA PHE A 341 29.41 26.14 -9.77
C PHE A 341 28.04 26.28 -10.41
N VAL A 342 27.78 27.39 -11.13
CA VAL A 342 26.45 27.71 -11.69
C VAL A 342 26.55 27.89 -13.19
N THR A 343 25.78 27.11 -13.95
CA THR A 343 25.64 27.27 -15.40
C THR A 343 24.19 27.58 -15.79
N THR A 344 24.03 28.46 -16.76
CA THR A 344 22.76 28.84 -17.38
C THR A 344 22.99 29.00 -18.88
N ASP A 345 21.91 29.13 -19.66
CA ASP A 345 21.97 29.71 -21.00
C ASP A 345 22.54 31.13 -20.98
#